data_AF-A0A955IN55-F1
#
_entry.id   AF-A0A955IN55-F1
#
_cell.length_a   1.000
_cell.length_b   1.000
_cell.length_c   1.000
_cell.angle_alpha   90.00
_cell.angle_beta   90.00
_cell.angle_gamma   90.00
#
_symmetry.space_group_name_H-M   'P 1'
#
loop_
_entity.id
_entity.type
_entity.pdbx_description
1 polymer ?
#
loop_
_entity_poly.entity_id
_entity_poly.type
_entity_poly.pdbx_seq_one_letter_code
_entity_poly.pdbx_strand_id
1 'polypeptide(L)' 'MPDASLLEAFPAPTDTPFVIEHTAEEFTSVCPKTGHPDFGEVVLRYEPRPARDAGRCVELKSLKLYYQSFRN' A
#
# COMPACT_ATOMS: atom_id res chain seq x y z
N MET A 1 -14.65 2.16 7.07
CA MET A 1 -13.38 2.85 7.41
C MET A 1 -12.26 1.88 7.10
N PRO A 2 -11.22 2.33 6.38
CA PRO A 2 -10.14 1.45 5.96
C PRO A 2 -9.41 0.83 7.16
N ASP A 3 -9.01 -0.43 7.02
CA ASP A 3 -8.41 -1.22 8.09
C ASP A 3 -6.90 -1.31 7.91
N ALA A 4 -6.17 -0.46 8.63
CA ALA A 4 -4.71 -0.45 8.61
C ALA A 4 -4.09 -1.70 9.26
N SER A 5 -4.83 -2.47 10.05
CA SER A 5 -4.32 -3.70 10.68
C SER A 5 -4.06 -4.82 9.68
N LEU A 6 -4.60 -4.70 8.46
CA LEU A 6 -4.36 -5.63 7.36
C LEU A 6 -2.94 -5.55 6.79
N LEU A 7 -2.19 -4.47 7.06
CA LEU A 7 -0.87 -4.26 6.48
C LEU A 7 0.20 -5.14 7.13
N GLU A 8 0.90 -5.89 6.30
CA GLU A 8 2.05 -6.70 6.66
C GLU A 8 3.31 -6.15 5.99
N ALA A 9 4.47 -6.45 6.56
CA ALA A 9 5.75 -6.05 6.01
C ALA A 9 6.81 -7.12 6.26
N PHE A 10 7.74 -7.25 5.32
CA PHE A 10 8.89 -8.15 5.41
C PHE A 10 10.21 -7.36 5.47
N PRO A 11 11.30 -7.93 6.00
CA PRO A 11 12.59 -7.26 6.05
C PRO A 11 13.08 -6.86 4.65
N ALA A 12 13.74 -5.70 4.54
CA ALA A 12 14.38 -5.30 3.29
C ALA A 12 15.43 -6.35 2.88
N PRO A 13 15.53 -6.72 1.59
CA PRO A 13 16.40 -7.79 1.13
C PRO A 13 17.88 -7.40 1.03
N THR A 14 18.20 -6.10 1.12
CA THR A 14 19.56 -5.58 0.94
C THR A 14 19.77 -4.24 1.65
N ASP A 15 21.03 -3.90 1.85
CA ASP A 15 21.48 -2.58 2.32
C ASP A 15 21.66 -1.57 1.19
N THR A 16 21.75 -2.05 -0.06
CA THR A 16 21.86 -1.19 -1.24
C THR A 16 20.56 -0.43 -1.43
N PRO A 17 20.57 0.90 -1.65
CA PRO A 17 19.35 1.65 -1.95
C PRO A 17 18.63 1.12 -3.19
N PHE A 18 17.30 0.97 -3.11
CA PHE A 18 16.43 0.61 -4.23
C PHE A 18 15.05 1.24 -4.04
N VAL A 19 14.34 1.48 -5.15
CA VAL A 19 12.98 2.01 -5.13
C VAL A 19 12.00 0.89 -5.44
N ILE A 20 10.94 0.79 -4.62
CA ILE A 20 9.75 -0.01 -4.93
C ILE A 20 8.67 0.95 -5.43
N GLU A 21 8.03 0.58 -6.54
CA GLU A 21 6.82 1.22 -7.05
C GLU A 21 5.70 0.17 -7.13
N HIS A 22 4.56 0.48 -6.51
CA HIS A 22 3.33 -0.28 -6.66
C HIS A 22 2.28 0.60 -7.34
N THR A 23 1.80 0.14 -8.49
CA THR A 23 0.67 0.75 -9.21
C THR A 23 -0.58 -0.07 -8.96
N ALA A 24 -1.58 0.53 -8.33
CA ALA A 24 -2.89 -0.08 -8.09
C ALA A 24 -3.94 0.63 -8.96
N GLU A 25 -4.19 0.07 -10.14
CA GLU A 25 -5.14 0.57 -11.14
C GLU A 25 -6.61 0.31 -10.75
N GLU A 26 -6.83 -0.57 -9.77
CA GLU A 26 -8.16 -1.03 -9.33
C GLU A 26 -8.65 -0.33 -8.04
N PHE A 27 -8.04 0.80 -7.65
CA PHE A 27 -8.45 1.48 -6.42
C PHE A 27 -9.84 2.09 -6.56
N THR A 28 -10.68 1.88 -5.54
CA THR A 28 -12.02 2.45 -5.46
C THR A 28 -12.39 2.76 -4.01
N SER A 29 -13.19 3.80 -3.83
CA SER A 29 -13.71 4.21 -2.51
C SER A 29 -15.11 4.81 -2.63
N VAL A 30 -15.72 5.20 -1.52
CA VAL A 30 -17.07 5.80 -1.50
C VAL A 30 -16.99 7.28 -1.16
N CYS A 31 -17.64 8.12 -1.96
CA CYS A 31 -17.77 9.54 -1.68
C CYS A 31 -18.54 9.76 -0.37
N PRO A 32 -17.96 10.42 0.65
CA PRO A 32 -18.59 10.57 1.96
C PRO A 32 -19.85 11.45 1.94
N LYS A 33 -20.02 12.25 0.87
CA LYS A 33 -21.18 13.15 0.71
C LYS A 33 -22.34 12.48 -0.01
N THR A 34 -22.06 11.71 -1.06
CA THR A 34 -23.09 11.22 -2.00
C THR A 34 -23.29 9.71 -1.97
N GLY A 35 -22.39 8.95 -1.33
CA GLY A 35 -22.42 7.49 -1.34
C GLY A 35 -22.11 6.85 -2.69
N HIS A 36 -21.70 7.63 -3.70
CA HIS A 36 -21.32 7.10 -5.01
C HIS A 36 -19.90 6.53 -4.99
N PRO A 37 -19.62 5.48 -5.77
CA PRO A 37 -18.27 4.93 -5.89
C PRO A 37 -17.38 5.87 -6.71
N ASP A 38 -16.19 6.13 -6.19
CA ASP A 38 -15.09 6.81 -6.86
C ASP A 38 -14.04 5.78 -7.29
N PHE A 39 -13.39 6.01 -8.43
CA PHE A 39 -12.34 5.14 -8.99
C PHE A 39 -11.08 5.96 -9.24
N GLY A 40 -9.92 5.35 -9.07
CA GLY A 40 -8.65 6.00 -9.35
C GLY A 40 -7.49 5.02 -9.38
N GLU A 41 -6.35 5.52 -9.82
CA GLU A 41 -5.07 4.82 -9.75
C GLU A 41 -4.29 5.35 -8.54
N VAL A 42 -3.71 4.44 -7.75
CA VAL A 42 -2.81 4.78 -6.65
C VAL A 42 -1.40 4.31 -6.98
N VAL A 43 -0.46 5.24 -7.05
CA VAL A 43 0.98 4.98 -7.23
C VAL A 43 1.69 5.18 -5.90
N LEU A 44 2.14 4.09 -5.28
CA LEU A 44 2.96 4.11 -4.06
C LEU A 44 4.42 3.89 -4.44
N ARG A 45 5.26 4.92 -4.23
CA ARG A 45 6.72 4.86 -4.42
C ARG A 45 7.43 5.09 -3.10
N TYR A 46 8.36 4.20 -2.76
CA TYR A 46 9.18 4.35 -1.58
C TYR A 46 10.55 3.69 -1.73
N GLU A 47 11.52 4.19 -0.98
CA GLU A 47 12.81 3.55 -0.75
C GLU A 47 12.81 3.03 0.70
N PRO A 48 12.89 1.71 0.93
CA PRO A 48 13.02 1.18 2.27
C PRO A 48 14.41 1.51 2.84
N ARG A 49 14.51 1.64 4.16
CA ARG A 49 15.80 1.76 4.84
C ARG A 49 16.70 0.54 4.55
N PRO A 50 18.02 0.63 4.76
CA PRO A 50 18.92 -0.51 4.68
C PRO A 50 18.44 -1.68 5.57
N ALA A 51 18.68 -2.92 5.13
CA ALA A 51 18.33 -4.13 5.88
C ALA A 51 18.94 -4.13 7.30
N ARG A 52 20.19 -3.69 7.44
CA ARG A 52 20.87 -3.54 8.74
C ARG A 52 20.20 -2.54 9.69
N ASP A 53 19.45 -1.57 9.16
CA ASP A 53 18.76 -0.51 9.90
C ASP A 53 17.26 -0.83 10.07
N ALA A 54 16.95 -2.13 10.14
CA ALA A 54 15.60 -2.68 10.23
C ALA A 54 14.67 -2.14 9.12
N GLY A 55 15.19 -1.99 7.91
CA GLY A 55 14.42 -1.71 6.71
C GLY A 55 13.34 -2.75 6.46
N ARG A 56 12.19 -2.31 5.94
CA ARG A 56 11.05 -3.18 5.63
C ARG A 56 10.38 -2.76 4.33
N CYS A 57 9.86 -3.75 3.62
CA CYS A 57 9.04 -3.59 2.44
C CYS A 57 7.60 -4.01 2.78
N VAL A 58 6.61 -3.27 2.28
CA VAL A 58 5.20 -3.67 2.42
C VAL A 58 4.94 -4.95 1.63
N GLU A 59 4.17 -5.87 2.20
CA GLU A 59 3.79 -7.10 1.52
C GLU A 59 2.62 -6.84 0.55
N LEU A 60 2.73 -7.30 -0.69
CA LEU A 60 1.84 -6.91 -1.79
C LEU A 60 0.38 -7.35 -1.59
N LYS A 61 0.12 -8.54 -1.05
CA LYS A 61 -1.24 -9.00 -0.77
C LYS A 61 -1.89 -8.15 0.32
N SER A 62 -1.17 -7.86 1.40
CA SER A 62 -1.60 -7.04 2.52
C SER A 62 -1.96 -5.62 2.07
N LEU A 63 -1.15 -5.05 1.16
CA LEU A 63 -1.41 -3.75 0.53
C LEU A 63 -2.69 -3.76 -0.31
N LYS A 64 -2.94 -4.83 -1.07
CA LYS A 64 -4.19 -4.99 -1.84
C LYS A 64 -5.40 -5.09 -0.93
N LEU A 65 -5.33 -5.86 0.16
CA LEU A 65 -6.41 -5.98 1.13
C LEU A 65 -6.68 -4.65 1.83
N TYR A 66 -5.63 -3.91 2.17
CA TYR A 66 -5.75 -2.54 2.70
C TYR A 66 -6.47 -1.62 1.71
N TYR A 67 -6.10 -1.59 0.43
CA TYR A 67 -6.82 -0.80 -0.58
C TYR A 67 -8.27 -1.23 -0.76
N GLN A 68 -8.57 -2.53 -0.75
CA GLN A 68 -9.94 -3.04 -0.82
C GLN A 68 -10.79 -2.62 0.39
N SER A 69 -10.17 -2.35 1.56
CA SER A 69 -10.89 -1.87 2.74
C SER A 69 -11.44 -0.44 2.61
N PHE A 70 -11.03 0.32 1.59
CA PHE A 70 -11.61 1.64 1.27
C PHE A 70 -12.92 1.55 0.49
N ARG A 71 -13.27 0.38 -0.04
CA ARG A 71 -14.42 0.17 -0.92
C ARG A 71 -15.76 0.45 -0.24
N ASN A 72 -15.85 0.39 1.09
CA ASN A 72 -17.06 0.60 1.90
C ASN A 72 -16.75 1.25 3.26
#